data_AF-A0A8K0TX12-F1
#
_entry.id   AF-A0A8K0TX12-F1
#
_cell.length_a   1.000
_cell.length_b   1.000
_cell.length_c   1.000
_cell.angle_alpha   90.00
_cell.angle_beta   90.00
_cell.angle_gamma   90.00
#
_symmetry.space_group_name_H-M   'P 1'
#
loop_
_entity.id
_entity.type
_entity.pdbx_description
1 polymer ?
#
loop_
_entity_poly.entity_id
_entity_poly.type
_entity_poly.pdbx_seq_one_letter_code
_entity_poly.pdbx_strand_id
1 'polypeptide(L)'
;MPAPEIVSHAQENGKTLGHVNLMVRHPHPSSRDHSTRSQVDTLIANATIDDLRAITRNLLATGTPSLAASFTAAARSRLRQTNAKRIATTNGLFATGIDGIHAVPTPELQNVLARARSLYGAGMGFTSLIVLAMVVKATVGLRWERDGVMADSLATIDADVSQAIQSCKEELEGGRVNDLAAAREAINKMRAGVEDSCRDVEIWGGEFPFDRAANSIECWRI
;
A
#
# COMPACT_ATOMS: atom_id res chain seq x y z
N MET A 1 82.32 40.38 20.40
CA MET A 1 81.51 41.05 21.43
C MET A 1 80.09 40.50 21.37
N PRO A 2 79.36 40.21 22.46
CA PRO A 2 79.61 40.50 23.90
C PRO A 2 79.51 39.23 24.82
N ALA A 3 80.29 39.20 25.90
CA ALA A 3 79.90 39.31 27.33
C ALA A 3 79.46 37.98 28.01
N PRO A 4 80.20 37.52 29.05
CA PRO A 4 79.84 36.38 29.87
C PRO A 4 79.00 36.80 31.10
N GLU A 5 78.63 35.80 31.90
CA GLU A 5 78.55 35.82 33.36
C GLU A 5 77.20 35.57 34.08
N ILE A 6 77.31 34.56 34.96
CA ILE A 6 76.74 34.39 36.30
C ILE A 6 75.45 33.57 36.46
N VAL A 7 75.67 32.52 37.27
CA VAL A 7 74.77 31.58 37.94
C VAL A 7 73.84 32.30 38.91
N SER A 8 72.56 31.88 39.00
CA SER A 8 71.94 31.68 40.31
C SER A 8 70.65 30.85 40.25
N HIS A 9 70.57 29.92 41.20
CA HIS A 9 69.42 29.12 41.58
C HIS A 9 68.45 29.93 42.46
N ALA A 10 67.15 29.81 42.21
CA ALA A 10 66.06 29.93 43.20
C ALA A 10 64.82 29.24 42.56
N GLN A 11 64.37 28.06 43.01
CA GLN A 11 63.32 27.85 44.02
C GLN A 11 62.20 28.91 43.92
N GLU A 12 60.91 28.61 43.76
CA GLU A 12 60.13 27.50 44.32
C GLU A 12 58.68 27.52 43.76
N ASN A 13 58.07 26.33 43.65
CA ASN A 13 56.63 26.00 43.74
C ASN A 13 55.54 26.79 42.97
N GLY A 14 54.86 26.05 42.08
CA GLY A 14 53.50 26.39 41.64
C GLY A 14 52.85 25.28 40.81
N LYS A 15 52.07 24.42 41.45
CA LYS A 15 51.21 23.38 40.84
C LYS A 15 50.39 23.94 39.66
N THR A 16 50.33 23.24 38.54
CA THR A 16 49.14 23.28 37.66
C THR A 16 48.96 21.97 36.87
N LEU A 17 47.84 21.34 37.19
CA LEU A 17 47.09 20.28 36.52
C LEU A 17 47.35 20.13 35.01
N GLY A 18 47.69 18.89 34.63
CA GLY A 18 47.65 18.44 33.25
C GLY A 18 46.26 18.65 32.65
N HIS A 19 46.18 19.52 31.66
CA HIS A 19 45.04 19.63 30.76
C HIS A 19 45.05 18.40 29.84
N VAL A 20 44.25 17.39 30.18
CA VAL A 20 43.82 16.39 29.20
C VAL A 20 42.92 17.13 28.22
N ASN A 21 43.43 17.44 27.04
CA ASN A 21 42.61 17.87 25.92
C ASN A 21 41.68 16.72 25.55
N LEU A 22 40.49 16.69 26.16
CA LEU A 22 39.38 15.87 25.71
C LEU A 22 38.89 16.50 24.40
N MET A 23 39.58 16.17 23.30
CA MET A 23 39.15 16.50 21.97
C MET A 23 37.87 15.69 21.70
N VAL A 24 36.73 16.27 22.07
CA VAL A 24 35.42 15.82 21.62
C VAL A 24 35.42 16.02 20.11
N ARG A 25 35.92 15.01 19.39
CA ARG A 25 35.67 14.87 17.96
C ARG A 25 34.17 14.74 17.83
N HIS A 26 33.49 15.85 17.57
CA HIS A 26 32.15 15.80 17.02
C HIS A 26 32.24 14.95 15.76
N PRO A 27 31.56 13.80 15.70
CA PRO A 27 31.55 13.00 14.49
C PRO A 27 30.95 13.87 13.38
N HIS A 28 31.64 13.91 12.25
CA HIS A 28 31.17 14.53 11.03
C HIS A 28 29.72 14.06 10.77
N PRO A 29 28.76 14.95 10.45
CA PRO A 29 27.36 14.55 10.25
C PRO A 29 27.19 13.45 9.19
N SER A 30 28.13 13.32 8.25
CA SER A 30 28.13 12.26 7.24
C SER A 30 28.29 10.84 7.81
N SER A 31 29.02 10.61 8.89
CA SER A 31 29.24 9.24 9.40
C SER A 31 28.08 8.69 10.24
N ARG A 32 27.28 9.56 10.86
CA ARG A 32 26.08 9.17 11.62
C ARG A 32 24.94 8.70 10.71
N ASP A 33 24.70 9.40 9.60
CA ASP A 33 23.63 9.04 8.66
C ASP A 33 23.88 7.70 7.95
N HIS A 34 25.14 7.34 7.71
CA HIS A 34 25.48 6.03 7.15
C HIS A 34 25.27 4.91 8.18
N SER A 35 25.57 5.15 9.46
CA SER A 35 25.38 4.15 10.52
C SER A 35 23.90 3.93 10.85
N THR A 36 23.07 4.98 10.86
CA THR A 36 21.63 4.85 11.12
C THR A 36 20.93 4.15 9.97
N ARG A 37 21.26 4.51 8.72
CA ARG A 37 20.74 3.82 7.53
C ARG A 37 21.13 2.33 7.52
N SER A 38 22.39 2.01 7.83
CA SER A 38 22.86 0.62 7.91
C SER A 38 22.16 -0.20 9.01
N GLN A 39 21.82 0.41 10.15
CA GLN A 39 21.08 -0.27 11.23
C GLN A 39 19.62 -0.52 10.83
N VAL A 40 18.97 0.46 10.21
CA VAL A 40 17.60 0.32 9.70
C VAL A 40 17.53 -0.75 8.61
N ASP A 41 18.50 -0.77 7.68
CA ASP A 41 18.57 -1.80 6.63
C ASP A 41 18.74 -3.20 7.23
N THR A 42 19.57 -3.33 8.28
CA THR A 42 19.74 -4.60 9.00
C THR A 42 18.44 -5.03 9.69
N LEU A 43 17.72 -4.12 10.33
CA LEU A 43 16.41 -4.40 10.93
C LEU A 43 15.42 -4.86 9.86
N ILE A 44 15.29 -4.13 8.75
CA ILE A 44 14.35 -4.47 7.66
C ILE A 44 14.64 -5.85 7.08
N ALA A 45 15.92 -6.23 6.95
CA ALA A 45 16.31 -7.51 6.37
C ALA A 45 16.00 -8.71 7.28
N ASN A 46 15.89 -8.52 8.60
CA ASN A 46 15.80 -9.61 9.58
C ASN A 46 14.49 -9.61 10.39
N ALA A 47 13.74 -8.51 10.40
CA ALA A 47 12.46 -8.43 11.11
C ALA A 47 11.40 -9.32 10.45
N THR A 48 10.50 -9.86 11.26
CA THR A 48 9.34 -10.59 10.75
C THR A 48 8.37 -9.63 10.06
N ILE A 49 7.51 -10.15 9.18
CA ILE A 49 6.49 -9.32 8.51
C ILE A 49 5.54 -8.68 9.54
N ASP A 50 5.23 -9.38 10.63
CA ASP A 50 4.33 -8.87 11.66
C ASP A 50 4.98 -7.75 12.48
N ASP A 51 6.28 -7.86 12.78
CA ASP A 51 7.04 -6.78 13.40
C ASP A 51 7.09 -5.54 12.48
N LEU A 52 7.39 -5.73 11.20
CA LEU A 52 7.42 -4.63 10.23
C LEU A 52 6.05 -3.94 10.11
N ARG A 53 4.96 -4.70 10.11
CA ARG A 53 3.59 -4.14 10.13
C ARG A 53 3.30 -3.37 11.42
N ALA A 54 3.66 -3.92 12.58
CA ALA A 54 3.45 -3.27 13.86
C ALA A 54 4.23 -1.94 13.97
N ILE A 55 5.52 -1.97 13.61
CA ILE A 55 6.40 -0.79 13.57
C ILE A 55 5.83 0.26 12.62
N THR A 56 5.46 -0.13 11.40
CA THR A 56 4.93 0.80 10.39
C THR A 56 3.62 1.43 10.84
N ARG A 57 2.68 0.65 11.41
CA ARG A 57 1.42 1.19 11.94
C ARG A 57 1.66 2.16 13.09
N ASN A 58 2.55 1.83 14.02
CA ASN A 58 2.87 2.72 15.13
C ASN A 58 3.52 4.03 14.64
N LEU A 59 4.43 3.93 13.67
CA LEU A 59 5.08 5.09 13.05
C LEU A 59 4.06 5.99 12.34
N LEU A 60 3.11 5.42 11.61
CA LEU A 60 2.05 6.18 10.94
C LEU A 60 1.02 6.77 11.92
N ALA A 61 0.74 6.09 13.04
CA ALA A 61 -0.21 6.56 14.05
C ALA A 61 0.35 7.68 14.93
N THR A 62 1.64 7.65 15.22
CA THR A 62 2.32 8.63 16.10
C THR A 62 3.09 9.71 15.34
N GLY A 63 3.30 9.51 14.04
CA GLY A 63 4.01 10.44 13.18
C GLY A 63 3.17 11.64 12.73
N THR A 64 3.81 12.55 11.98
CA THR A 64 3.13 13.70 11.39
C THR A 64 2.27 13.27 10.19
N PRO A 65 1.21 14.02 9.82
CA PRO A 65 0.43 13.75 8.59
C PRO A 65 1.29 13.71 7.32
N SER A 66 2.39 14.47 7.27
CA SER A 66 3.36 14.45 6.17
C SER A 66 4.08 13.11 6.00
N LEU A 67 4.25 12.34 7.09
CA LEU A 67 4.85 11.02 7.05
C LEU A 67 3.92 10.01 6.35
N ALA A 68 2.63 10.04 6.67
CA ALA A 68 1.63 9.22 5.99
C ALA A 68 1.53 9.55 4.50
N ALA A 69 1.54 10.85 4.14
CA ALA A 69 1.55 11.27 2.75
C ALA A 69 2.80 10.77 1.99
N SER A 70 3.97 10.87 2.60
CA SER A 70 5.24 10.42 2.03
C SER A 70 5.30 8.89 1.88
N PHE A 71 4.82 8.15 2.89
CA PHE A 71 4.69 6.70 2.85
C PHE A 71 3.78 6.26 1.70
N THR A 72 2.59 6.85 1.58
CA THR A 72 1.64 6.56 0.51
C THR A 72 2.22 6.90 -0.88
N ALA A 73 2.96 8.00 -1.00
CA ALA A 73 3.64 8.36 -2.25
C ALA A 73 4.72 7.33 -2.63
N ALA A 74 5.52 6.87 -1.67
CA ALA A 74 6.52 5.81 -1.88
C ALA A 74 5.87 4.48 -2.26
N ALA A 75 4.79 4.09 -1.57
CA ALA A 75 4.00 2.90 -1.88
C ALA A 75 3.44 2.95 -3.31
N ARG A 76 2.86 4.08 -3.72
CA ARG A 76 2.35 4.31 -5.07
C ARG A 76 3.45 4.19 -6.12
N SER A 77 4.61 4.80 -5.88
CA SER A 77 5.77 4.72 -6.78
C SER A 77 6.22 3.26 -6.98
N ARG A 78 6.34 2.51 -5.88
CA ARG A 78 6.69 1.09 -5.91
C ARG A 78 5.66 0.25 -6.65
N LEU A 79 4.37 0.46 -6.36
CA LEU A 79 3.29 -0.27 -7.00
C LEU A 79 3.23 0.02 -8.50
N ARG A 80 3.40 1.26 -8.96
CA ARG A 80 3.46 1.56 -10.41
C ARG A 80 4.54 0.74 -11.13
N GLN A 81 5.71 0.58 -10.51
CA GLN A 81 6.83 -0.19 -11.09
C GLN A 81 6.56 -1.70 -11.14
N THR A 82 5.90 -2.27 -10.12
CA THR A 82 5.60 -3.70 -10.07
C THR A 82 4.32 -4.07 -10.82
N ASN A 83 3.35 -3.16 -10.88
CA ASN A 83 2.05 -3.35 -11.51
C ASN A 83 2.15 -3.49 -13.04
N ALA A 84 3.09 -2.77 -13.66
CA ALA A 84 3.38 -2.86 -15.11
C ALA A 84 3.81 -4.28 -15.56
N LYS A 85 4.26 -5.13 -14.65
CA LYS A 85 4.79 -6.47 -14.96
C LYS A 85 3.78 -7.61 -14.79
N ARG A 86 2.60 -7.34 -14.25
CA ARG A 86 1.69 -8.41 -13.78
C ARG A 86 0.28 -8.15 -14.31
N ILE A 87 -0.01 -8.33 -15.60
CA ILE A 87 -1.42 -8.32 -16.03
C ILE A 87 -2.03 -9.63 -15.51
N ALA A 88 -3.02 -9.52 -14.62
CA ALA A 88 -3.70 -10.69 -14.07
C ALA A 88 -4.58 -11.27 -15.17
N THR A 89 -4.38 -12.55 -15.50
CA THR A 89 -5.37 -13.31 -16.27
C THR A 89 -6.56 -13.55 -15.37
N THR A 90 -7.78 -13.30 -15.84
CA THR A 90 -9.03 -13.65 -15.13
C THR A 90 -9.32 -15.15 -15.15
N ASN A 91 -8.48 -15.93 -15.83
CA ASN A 91 -8.60 -17.38 -15.91
C ASN A 91 -8.34 -18.00 -14.54
N GLY A 92 -9.29 -18.79 -14.06
CA GLY A 92 -9.14 -19.56 -12.82
C GLY A 92 -9.39 -18.77 -11.54
N LEU A 93 -10.06 -17.61 -11.58
CA LEU A 93 -10.54 -16.94 -10.35
C LEU A 93 -11.63 -17.75 -9.64
N PHE A 94 -12.41 -18.49 -10.43
CA PHE A 94 -13.51 -19.34 -9.97
C PHE A 94 -13.34 -20.73 -10.58
N ALA A 95 -13.79 -21.74 -9.87
CA ALA A 95 -13.83 -23.13 -10.32
C ALA A 95 -15.23 -23.71 -10.08
N THR A 96 -15.57 -24.78 -10.78
CA THR A 96 -16.79 -25.54 -10.48
C THR A 96 -16.61 -26.31 -9.17
N GLY A 97 -17.60 -26.21 -8.29
CA GLY A 97 -17.67 -26.91 -7.02
C GLY A 97 -17.87 -28.41 -7.18
N ILE A 98 -17.89 -29.12 -6.05
CA ILE A 98 -17.97 -30.58 -6.01
C ILE A 98 -19.32 -31.08 -6.55
N ASP A 99 -20.37 -30.27 -6.43
CA ASP A 99 -21.70 -30.56 -6.96
C ASP A 99 -21.78 -30.47 -8.49
N GLY A 100 -20.75 -29.95 -9.16
CA GLY A 100 -20.72 -29.77 -10.61
C GLY A 100 -21.59 -28.62 -11.13
N ILE A 101 -22.21 -27.85 -10.24
CA ILE A 101 -23.22 -26.84 -10.58
C ILE A 101 -22.79 -25.46 -10.10
N HIS A 102 -22.42 -25.35 -8.82
CA HIS A 102 -22.11 -24.06 -8.21
C HIS A 102 -20.63 -23.74 -8.33
N ALA A 103 -20.32 -22.47 -8.58
CA ALA A 103 -18.96 -21.98 -8.60
C ALA A 103 -18.43 -21.77 -7.18
N VAL A 104 -17.13 -21.99 -7.01
CA VAL A 104 -16.38 -21.73 -5.78
C VAL A 104 -15.18 -20.83 -6.08
N PRO A 105 -14.79 -19.95 -5.15
CA PRO A 105 -13.61 -19.11 -5.29
C PRO A 105 -12.33 -19.95 -5.27
N THR A 106 -11.33 -19.58 -6.06
CA THR A 106 -10.01 -20.20 -6.01
C THR A 106 -9.04 -19.38 -5.17
N PRO A 107 -7.87 -19.92 -4.79
CA PRO A 107 -6.81 -19.14 -4.16
C PRO A 107 -6.32 -17.96 -5.01
N GLU A 108 -6.45 -18.03 -6.34
CA GLU A 108 -6.01 -16.95 -7.24
C GLU A 108 -6.90 -15.71 -7.09
N LEU A 109 -8.18 -15.88 -6.78
CA LEU A 109 -9.06 -14.76 -6.43
C LEU A 109 -8.48 -13.96 -5.25
N GLN A 110 -8.01 -14.63 -4.20
CA GLN A 110 -7.45 -13.96 -3.03
C GLN A 110 -6.18 -13.16 -3.37
N ASN A 111 -5.34 -13.68 -4.28
CA ASN A 111 -4.17 -12.96 -4.77
C ASN A 111 -4.56 -11.69 -5.53
N VAL A 112 -5.57 -11.78 -6.39
CA VAL A 112 -6.08 -10.65 -7.17
C VAL A 112 -6.74 -9.60 -6.27
N LEU A 113 -7.56 -10.02 -5.30
CA LEU A 113 -8.16 -9.12 -4.33
C LEU A 113 -7.10 -8.44 -3.48
N ALA A 114 -6.15 -9.16 -2.88
CA ALA A 114 -5.07 -8.56 -2.10
C ALA A 114 -4.28 -7.49 -2.88
N ARG A 115 -4.10 -7.69 -4.19
CA ARG A 115 -3.50 -6.69 -5.06
C ARG A 115 -4.41 -5.47 -5.27
N ALA A 116 -5.70 -5.66 -5.55
CA ALA A 116 -6.66 -4.57 -5.65
C ALA A 116 -6.66 -3.73 -4.35
N ARG A 117 -6.64 -4.39 -3.19
CA ARG A 117 -6.55 -3.73 -1.87
C ARG A 117 -5.27 -2.93 -1.68
N SER A 118 -4.15 -3.47 -2.14
CA SER A 118 -2.87 -2.74 -2.12
C SER A 118 -2.91 -1.49 -2.99
N LEU A 119 -3.59 -1.53 -4.14
CA LEU A 119 -3.72 -0.40 -5.07
C LEU A 119 -4.62 0.70 -4.49
N TYR A 120 -5.85 0.38 -4.07
CA TYR A 120 -6.74 1.42 -3.52
C TYR A 120 -6.22 1.95 -2.18
N GLY A 121 -5.54 1.10 -1.38
CA GLY A 121 -4.88 1.51 -0.13
C GLY A 121 -3.70 2.46 -0.33
N ALA A 122 -3.08 2.47 -1.52
CA ALA A 122 -2.05 3.44 -1.91
C ALA A 122 -2.63 4.69 -2.60
N GLY A 123 -3.96 4.83 -2.64
CA GLY A 123 -4.65 5.91 -3.35
C GLY A 123 -4.49 5.82 -4.87
N MET A 124 -4.43 4.60 -5.42
CA MET A 124 -4.51 4.29 -6.86
C MET A 124 -5.88 3.67 -7.18
N GLY A 125 -6.94 4.41 -6.87
CA GLY A 125 -8.32 3.95 -6.94
C GLY A 125 -8.70 3.45 -8.33
N PHE A 126 -8.45 4.23 -9.38
CA PHE A 126 -8.85 3.84 -10.75
C PHE A 126 -8.11 2.59 -11.25
N THR A 127 -6.84 2.45 -10.88
CA THR A 127 -6.05 1.26 -11.21
C THR A 127 -6.60 0.03 -10.49
N SER A 128 -6.99 0.17 -9.22
CA SER A 128 -7.65 -0.89 -8.46
C SER A 128 -9.01 -1.27 -9.06
N LEU A 129 -9.80 -0.27 -9.43
CA LEU A 129 -11.15 -0.45 -9.96
C LEU A 129 -11.15 -1.25 -11.26
N ILE A 130 -10.17 -1.04 -12.14
CA ILE A 130 -10.00 -1.85 -13.36
C ILE A 130 -9.79 -3.33 -13.02
N VAL A 131 -9.00 -3.64 -11.99
CA VAL A 131 -8.78 -5.02 -11.54
C VAL A 131 -10.07 -5.62 -11.01
N LEU A 132 -10.79 -4.89 -10.16
CA LEU A 132 -12.06 -5.37 -9.59
C LEU A 132 -13.15 -5.50 -10.65
N ALA A 133 -13.20 -4.63 -11.66
CA ALA A 133 -14.17 -4.74 -12.76
C ALA A 133 -13.99 -6.05 -13.54
N MET A 134 -12.74 -6.50 -13.71
CA MET A 134 -12.46 -7.81 -14.31
C MET A 134 -12.93 -8.98 -13.44
N VAL A 135 -12.81 -8.86 -12.10
CA VAL A 135 -13.30 -9.86 -11.16
C VAL A 135 -14.83 -9.94 -11.19
N VAL A 136 -15.51 -8.79 -11.12
CA VAL A 136 -16.99 -8.70 -11.23
C VAL A 136 -17.45 -9.27 -12.57
N LYS A 137 -16.81 -8.92 -13.68
CA LYS A 137 -17.17 -9.48 -14.98
C LYS A 137 -16.99 -11.01 -15.05
N ALA A 138 -16.00 -11.55 -14.35
CA ALA A 138 -15.75 -12.99 -14.30
C ALA A 138 -16.82 -13.78 -13.52
N THR A 139 -17.75 -13.11 -12.82
CA THR A 139 -18.89 -13.78 -12.16
C THR A 139 -20.06 -14.05 -13.09
N VAL A 140 -20.11 -13.39 -14.26
CA VAL A 140 -21.19 -13.56 -15.23
C VAL A 140 -21.20 -15.00 -15.76
N GLY A 141 -22.37 -15.63 -15.71
CA GLY A 141 -22.57 -17.02 -16.10
C GLY A 141 -22.28 -18.03 -14.97
N LEU A 142 -21.80 -17.57 -13.81
CA LEU A 142 -21.62 -18.41 -12.65
C LEU A 142 -22.93 -18.53 -11.85
N ARG A 143 -23.08 -19.66 -11.17
CA ARG A 143 -24.16 -19.92 -10.22
C ARG A 143 -23.54 -20.20 -8.87
N TRP A 144 -24.18 -19.82 -7.78
CA TRP A 144 -23.64 -20.04 -6.44
C TRP A 144 -24.74 -20.30 -5.44
N GLU A 145 -24.38 -20.99 -4.36
CA GLU A 145 -25.26 -21.17 -3.22
C GLU A 145 -25.41 -19.85 -2.47
N ARG A 146 -26.62 -19.59 -1.96
CA ARG A 146 -26.97 -18.38 -1.22
C ARG A 146 -26.12 -18.21 0.04
N ASP A 147 -25.97 -19.30 0.79
CA ASP A 147 -25.24 -19.33 2.07
C ASP A 147 -23.96 -20.16 1.94
N GLY A 148 -23.14 -19.83 0.93
CA GLY A 148 -21.92 -20.58 0.60
C GLY A 148 -20.66 -19.70 0.51
N VAL A 149 -19.51 -20.36 0.42
CA VAL A 149 -18.17 -19.71 0.33
C VAL A 149 -18.04 -18.71 -0.82
N MET A 150 -18.81 -18.93 -1.89
CA MET A 150 -18.87 -18.02 -3.03
C MET A 150 -19.65 -16.76 -2.71
N ALA A 151 -20.80 -16.86 -2.02
CA ALA A 151 -21.56 -15.69 -1.56
C ALA A 151 -20.74 -14.82 -0.60
N ASP A 152 -20.02 -15.43 0.36
CA ASP A 152 -19.09 -14.70 1.26
C ASP A 152 -18.00 -13.95 0.49
N SER A 153 -17.45 -14.59 -0.54
CA SER A 153 -16.44 -14.00 -1.40
C SER A 153 -16.99 -12.85 -2.23
N LEU A 154 -18.22 -12.98 -2.73
CA LEU A 154 -18.90 -11.93 -3.48
C LEU A 154 -19.24 -10.71 -2.61
N ALA A 155 -19.69 -10.92 -1.37
CA ALA A 155 -19.89 -9.84 -0.40
C ALA A 155 -18.58 -9.10 -0.07
N THR A 156 -17.47 -9.84 -0.03
CA THR A 156 -16.13 -9.26 0.13
C THR A 156 -15.71 -8.44 -1.10
N ILE A 157 -16.00 -8.94 -2.31
CA ILE A 157 -15.75 -8.21 -3.56
C ILE A 157 -16.57 -6.92 -3.61
N ASP A 158 -17.85 -6.97 -3.25
CA ASP A 158 -18.73 -5.80 -3.21
C ASP A 158 -18.18 -4.71 -2.28
N ALA A 159 -17.72 -5.10 -1.08
CA ALA A 159 -17.07 -4.19 -0.15
C ALA A 159 -15.77 -3.57 -0.72
N ASP A 160 -14.93 -4.37 -1.37
CA ASP A 160 -13.70 -3.89 -2.01
C ASP A 160 -14.00 -2.91 -3.15
N VAL A 161 -15.05 -3.13 -3.93
CA VAL A 161 -15.48 -2.21 -5.00
C VAL A 161 -15.89 -0.86 -4.42
N SER A 162 -16.69 -0.83 -3.37
CA SER A 162 -17.04 0.42 -2.68
C SER A 162 -15.81 1.16 -2.17
N GLN A 163 -14.83 0.45 -1.59
CA GLN A 163 -13.58 1.06 -1.13
C GLN A 163 -12.73 1.60 -2.29
N ALA A 164 -12.66 0.87 -3.41
CA ALA A 164 -11.96 1.32 -4.60
C ALA A 164 -12.62 2.57 -5.21
N ILE A 165 -13.95 2.64 -5.26
CA ILE A 165 -14.68 3.83 -5.72
C ILE A 165 -14.41 5.02 -4.80
N GLN A 166 -14.41 4.83 -3.48
CA GLN A 166 -14.05 5.89 -2.55
C GLN A 166 -12.61 6.39 -2.78
N SER A 167 -11.66 5.48 -2.98
CA SER A 167 -10.28 5.82 -3.35
C SER A 167 -10.18 6.57 -4.68
N CYS A 168 -11.06 6.27 -5.66
CA CYS A 168 -11.14 7.02 -6.92
C CYS A 168 -11.53 8.48 -6.69
N LYS A 169 -12.48 8.75 -5.77
CA LYS A 169 -12.89 10.13 -5.41
C LYS A 169 -11.69 10.89 -4.84
N GLU A 170 -11.01 10.29 -3.88
CA GLU A 170 -9.83 10.89 -3.23
C GLU A 170 -8.65 11.09 -4.20
N GLU A 171 -8.48 10.19 -5.18
CA GLU A 171 -7.50 10.32 -6.26
C GLU A 171 -7.81 11.52 -7.16
N LEU A 172 -9.08 11.73 -7.49
CA LEU A 172 -9.53 12.86 -8.30
C LEU A 172 -9.45 14.19 -7.52
N GLU A 173 -10.00 14.25 -6.32
CA GLU A 173 -9.98 15.44 -5.45
C GLU A 173 -8.55 15.89 -5.13
N GLY A 174 -7.65 14.92 -4.99
CA GLY A 174 -6.23 15.21 -4.79
C GLY A 174 -5.46 15.59 -6.05
N GLY A 175 -6.12 15.76 -7.20
CA GLY A 175 -5.50 16.19 -8.46
C GLY A 175 -4.48 15.19 -9.01
N ARG A 176 -4.61 13.89 -8.68
CA ARG A 176 -3.63 12.85 -9.05
C ARG A 176 -3.99 12.10 -10.33
N VAL A 177 -5.14 12.40 -10.92
CA VAL A 177 -5.63 11.80 -12.17
C VAL A 177 -5.08 12.60 -13.35
N ASN A 178 -4.18 11.96 -14.12
CA ASN A 178 -3.59 12.59 -15.31
C ASN A 178 -4.45 12.42 -16.57
N ASP A 179 -5.33 11.41 -16.59
CA ASP A 179 -6.18 11.05 -17.73
C ASP A 179 -7.62 10.83 -17.27
N LEU A 180 -8.45 11.85 -17.46
CA LEU A 180 -9.87 11.81 -17.09
C LEU A 180 -10.67 10.87 -18.01
N ALA A 181 -10.23 10.64 -19.25
CA ALA A 181 -10.90 9.72 -20.16
C ALA A 181 -10.71 8.28 -19.68
N ALA A 182 -9.48 7.90 -19.32
CA ALA A 182 -9.19 6.60 -18.73
C ALA A 182 -9.92 6.39 -17.38
N ALA A 183 -10.02 7.44 -16.57
CA ALA A 183 -10.77 7.40 -15.31
C ALA A 183 -12.27 7.12 -15.53
N ARG A 184 -12.88 7.81 -16.49
CA ARG A 184 -14.29 7.59 -16.89
C ARG A 184 -14.48 6.19 -17.48
N GLU A 185 -13.55 5.72 -18.30
CA GLU A 185 -13.59 4.37 -18.86
C GLU A 185 -13.55 3.30 -17.77
N ALA A 186 -12.71 3.47 -16.73
CA ALA A 186 -12.65 2.54 -15.61
C ALA A 186 -13.99 2.44 -14.86
N ILE A 187 -14.65 3.58 -14.60
CA ILE A 187 -15.98 3.61 -13.97
C ILE A 187 -17.03 2.95 -14.87
N ASN A 188 -17.02 3.25 -16.17
CA ASN A 188 -17.94 2.65 -17.13
C ASN A 188 -17.76 1.13 -17.25
N LYS A 189 -16.52 0.63 -17.21
CA LYS A 189 -16.23 -0.81 -17.19
C LYS A 189 -16.79 -1.49 -15.94
N MET A 190 -16.63 -0.86 -14.77
CA MET A 190 -17.23 -1.38 -13.54
C MET A 190 -18.75 -1.39 -13.63
N ARG A 191 -19.36 -0.28 -14.07
CA ARG A 191 -20.82 -0.17 -14.26
C ARG A 191 -21.35 -1.28 -15.16
N ALA A 192 -20.76 -1.45 -16.34
CA ALA A 192 -21.14 -2.49 -17.28
C ALA A 192 -21.01 -3.89 -16.66
N GLY A 193 -19.93 -4.17 -15.92
CA GLY A 193 -19.75 -5.46 -15.24
C GLY A 193 -20.82 -5.74 -14.18
N VAL A 194 -21.19 -4.72 -13.39
CA VAL A 194 -22.24 -4.81 -12.37
C VAL A 194 -23.63 -5.02 -13.04
N GLU A 195 -23.93 -4.28 -14.11
CA GLU A 195 -25.17 -4.43 -14.88
C GLU A 195 -25.28 -5.79 -15.57
N ASP A 196 -24.18 -6.30 -16.13
CA ASP A 196 -24.11 -7.64 -16.74
C ASP A 196 -24.36 -8.72 -15.69
N SER A 197 -23.73 -8.59 -14.51
CA SER A 197 -23.93 -9.54 -13.41
C SER A 197 -25.35 -9.49 -12.86
N CYS A 198 -25.95 -8.30 -12.74
CA CYS A 198 -27.33 -8.13 -12.29
C CYS A 198 -28.30 -8.87 -13.23
N ARG A 199 -28.20 -8.60 -14.54
CA ARG A 199 -29.04 -9.25 -15.55
C ARG A 199 -28.87 -10.77 -15.57
N ASP A 200 -27.64 -11.27 -15.46
CA ASP A 200 -27.41 -12.71 -15.39
C ASP A 200 -28.06 -13.33 -14.15
N VAL A 201 -27.90 -12.70 -12.97
CA VAL A 201 -28.51 -13.17 -11.73
C VAL A 201 -30.04 -13.21 -11.78
N GLU A 202 -30.66 -12.19 -12.38
CA GLU A 202 -32.11 -12.17 -12.62
C GLU A 202 -32.57 -13.33 -13.50
N ILE A 203 -31.78 -13.70 -14.53
CA ILE A 203 -32.13 -14.78 -15.47
C ILE A 203 -32.20 -16.14 -14.76
N TRP A 204 -31.26 -16.44 -13.86
CA TRP A 204 -31.25 -17.73 -13.15
C TRP A 204 -31.99 -17.72 -11.81
N GLY A 205 -32.43 -16.56 -11.34
CA GLY A 205 -33.21 -16.41 -10.10
C GLY A 205 -32.36 -16.40 -8.83
N GLY A 206 -31.12 -15.93 -8.90
CA GLY A 206 -30.22 -15.82 -7.74
C GLY A 206 -30.40 -14.54 -6.93
N GLU A 207 -29.60 -14.40 -5.87
CA GLU A 207 -29.48 -13.15 -5.11
C GLU A 207 -28.33 -12.31 -5.67
N PHE A 208 -28.62 -11.06 -6.00
CA PHE A 208 -27.64 -10.15 -6.58
C PHE A 208 -26.62 -9.71 -5.52
N PRO A 209 -25.30 -9.89 -5.76
CA PRO A 209 -24.33 -9.74 -4.69
C PRO A 209 -23.66 -8.36 -4.63
N PHE A 210 -23.91 -7.48 -5.60
CA PHE A 210 -23.15 -6.22 -5.79
C PHE A 210 -23.97 -4.96 -5.49
N ASP A 211 -24.84 -5.02 -4.49
CA ASP A 211 -25.71 -3.90 -4.11
C ASP A 211 -24.94 -2.65 -3.71
N ARG A 212 -23.87 -2.78 -2.90
CA ARG A 212 -23.13 -1.59 -2.43
C ARG A 212 -22.34 -0.97 -3.58
N ALA A 213 -21.77 -1.80 -4.45
CA ALA A 213 -21.10 -1.36 -5.67
C ALA A 213 -22.07 -0.59 -6.58
N ALA A 214 -23.26 -1.13 -6.86
CA ALA A 214 -24.27 -0.48 -7.68
C ALA A 214 -24.63 0.91 -7.12
N ASN A 215 -24.99 0.98 -5.84
CA ASN A 215 -25.29 2.24 -5.15
C ASN A 215 -24.10 3.23 -5.18
N SER A 216 -22.87 2.74 -5.01
CA SER A 216 -21.65 3.56 -5.03
C SER A 216 -21.39 4.16 -6.41
N ILE A 217 -21.70 3.42 -7.49
CA ILE A 217 -21.56 3.85 -8.88
C ILE A 217 -22.66 4.87 -9.25
N GLU A 218 -23.89 4.70 -8.78
CA GLU A 218 -24.97 5.67 -9.02
C GLU A 218 -24.67 7.03 -8.38
N CYS A 219 -24.05 7.01 -7.19
CA CYS A 219 -23.59 8.21 -6.51
C CYS A 219 -22.36 8.86 -7.17
N TRP A 220 -21.76 8.23 -8.18
CA TRP A 220 -20.60 8.77 -8.89
C TRP A 220 -21.05 9.81 -9.93
N ARG A 221 -20.72 11.08 -9.68
CA ARG A 221 -21.09 12.21 -10.55
C ARG A 221 -19.84 12.99 -10.99
N ILE A 222 -19.11 12.47 -11.98
CA ILE A 222 -17.98 13.13 -12.66
C ILE A 222 -18.05 12.90 -14.17
#